data_AF-A0A962NFD2-F1
#
_entry.id   AF-A0A962NFD2-F1
#
_cell.length_a   1.000
_cell.length_b   1.000
_cell.length_c   1.000
_cell.angle_alpha   90.00
_cell.angle_beta   90.00
_cell.angle_gamma   90.00
#
_symmetry.space_group_name_H-M   'P 1'
#
loop_
_entity.id
_entity.type
_entity.pdbx_description
1 polymer ?
#
loop_
_entity_poly.entity_id
_entity_poly.type
_entity_poly.pdbx_seq_one_letter_code
_entity_poly.pdbx_strand_id
1 'polypeptide(L)'
;GNILRQTVVSLARLSDPALADWINTHCSFPNAMVDCIVPATGPSELALVQALGIEDAVPVTHENFRQWVIEDAFCAGRPAWEKVGVTITTDVHAYETMKIRILNGGHQVIANPGELLSVETISGCMKHPLIPALLRKVLLEKAVPHVHPVPDMTPENYVALIEGRFANRDILDTTRRVAFDGSSRHAGFILPTLRDALAAGTPIEGLALVEALWARMCTGTREDGSNIEANDPFRDDLVAVATEARQRPQAWLEMAHIYGDLARENRFAVAFERWFTLIRDQGTAAAIKRYLHA
;
A
#
# COMPACT_ATOMS: atom_id res chain seq x y z
N GLY A 1 6.64 16.41 -1.07
CA GLY A 1 7.01 17.77 -1.53
C GLY A 1 6.25 18.21 -2.76
N ASN A 2 6.50 17.57 -3.90
CA ASN A 2 6.00 18.03 -5.21
C ASN A 2 4.48 18.20 -5.29
N ILE A 3 3.71 17.22 -4.80
CA ILE A 3 2.24 17.30 -4.76
C ILE A 3 1.78 18.49 -3.89
N LEU A 4 2.37 18.68 -2.71
CA LEU A 4 2.04 19.81 -1.84
C LEU A 4 2.32 21.16 -2.51
N ARG A 5 3.48 21.29 -3.19
CA ARG A 5 3.82 22.48 -3.96
C ARG A 5 2.79 22.74 -5.05
N GLN A 6 2.46 21.73 -5.86
CA GLN A 6 1.48 21.85 -6.93
C GLN A 6 0.12 22.31 -6.39
N THR A 7 -0.37 21.67 -5.34
CA THR A 7 -1.67 22.01 -4.73
C THR A 7 -1.68 23.43 -4.18
N VAL A 8 -0.68 23.80 -3.36
CA VAL A 8 -0.61 25.12 -2.72
C VAL A 8 -0.46 26.23 -3.76
N VAL A 9 0.46 26.08 -4.72
CA VAL A 9 0.71 27.09 -5.75
C VAL A 9 -0.49 27.23 -6.69
N SER A 10 -1.11 26.13 -7.09
CA SER A 10 -2.29 26.17 -7.97
C SER A 10 -3.47 26.82 -7.28
N LEU A 11 -3.71 26.49 -6.00
CA LEU A 11 -4.78 27.10 -5.21
C LEU A 11 -4.54 28.59 -4.99
N ALA A 12 -3.31 28.99 -4.64
CA ALA A 12 -2.93 30.40 -4.50
C ALA A 12 -3.18 31.16 -5.81
N ARG A 13 -2.84 30.56 -6.95
CA ARG A 13 -2.97 31.19 -8.27
C ARG A 13 -4.43 31.41 -8.69
N LEU A 14 -5.38 30.63 -8.17
CA LEU A 14 -6.81 30.88 -8.37
C LEU A 14 -7.32 32.13 -7.64
N SER A 15 -6.59 32.59 -6.62
CA SER A 15 -6.94 33.74 -5.78
C SER A 15 -6.09 34.97 -6.12
N ASP A 16 -4.76 34.85 -6.04
CA ASP A 16 -3.78 35.91 -6.27
C ASP A 16 -2.53 35.33 -6.98
N PRO A 17 -2.35 35.63 -8.28
CA PRO A 17 -1.17 35.19 -9.03
C PRO A 17 0.16 35.67 -8.46
N ALA A 18 0.23 36.90 -7.90
CA ALA A 18 1.47 37.44 -7.34
C ALA A 18 1.87 36.71 -6.06
N LEU A 19 0.88 36.36 -5.21
CA LEU A 19 1.10 35.49 -4.05
C LEU A 19 1.60 34.10 -4.48
N ALA A 20 1.00 33.51 -5.52
CA ALA A 20 1.43 32.21 -6.02
C ALA A 20 2.89 32.22 -6.49
N ASP A 21 3.29 33.28 -7.21
CA ASP A 21 4.67 33.45 -7.68
C ASP A 21 5.64 33.67 -6.51
N TRP A 22 5.23 34.44 -5.50
CA TRP A 22 6.00 34.62 -4.28
C TRP A 22 6.21 33.29 -3.53
N ILE A 23 5.15 32.52 -3.27
CA ILE A 23 5.23 31.20 -2.62
C ILE A 23 6.16 30.28 -3.42
N ASN A 24 5.96 30.24 -4.74
CA ASN A 24 6.71 29.34 -5.61
C ASN A 24 8.21 29.66 -5.67
N THR A 25 8.59 30.91 -5.41
CA THR A 25 9.96 31.40 -5.43
C THR A 25 10.64 31.33 -4.06
N HIS A 26 9.90 31.59 -2.98
CA HIS A 26 10.46 31.77 -1.65
C HIS A 26 10.25 30.59 -0.68
N CYS A 27 9.25 29.74 -0.92
CA CYS A 27 8.99 28.57 -0.08
C CYS A 27 9.66 27.31 -0.65
N SER A 28 10.03 26.39 0.24
CA SER A 28 10.52 25.06 -0.13
C SER A 28 9.52 23.97 0.25
N PHE A 29 9.51 22.88 -0.52
CA PHE A 29 8.58 21.77 -0.36
C PHE A 29 9.33 20.44 -0.47
N PRO A 30 10.17 20.07 0.54
CA PRO A 30 10.99 18.88 0.46
C PRO A 30 10.12 17.61 0.32
N ASN A 31 10.55 16.69 -0.52
CA ASN A 31 10.05 15.32 -0.50
C ASN A 31 10.65 14.57 0.71
N ALA A 32 9.87 13.65 1.24
CA ALA A 32 10.30 12.81 2.35
C ALA A 32 9.71 11.41 2.19
N MET A 33 10.50 10.41 2.54
CA MET A 33 10.03 9.07 2.84
C MET A 33 9.96 8.93 4.35
N VAL A 34 8.78 8.60 4.87
CA VAL A 34 8.53 8.37 6.29
C VAL A 34 8.02 6.95 6.49
N ASP A 35 8.60 6.26 7.47
CA ASP A 35 8.30 4.86 7.73
C ASP A 35 8.33 4.52 9.22
N CYS A 36 7.17 4.18 9.75
CA CYS A 36 6.94 3.57 11.06
C CYS A 36 5.51 3.01 11.04
N ILE A 37 5.33 1.74 11.40
CA ILE A 37 4.00 1.16 11.59
C ILE A 37 3.46 1.64 12.93
N VAL A 38 2.36 2.40 12.86
CA VAL A 38 1.66 3.00 13.98
C VAL A 38 0.18 2.59 13.88
N PRO A 39 -0.27 1.60 14.67
CA PRO A 39 -1.68 1.27 14.79
C PRO A 39 -2.52 2.45 15.29
N ALA A 40 -3.84 2.39 15.08
CA ALA A 40 -4.74 3.37 15.70
C ALA A 40 -4.85 3.09 17.19
N THR A 41 -4.86 4.14 18.02
CA THR A 41 -5.11 4.02 19.46
C THR A 41 -6.50 3.44 19.71
N GLY A 42 -6.56 2.27 20.34
CA GLY A 42 -7.79 1.60 20.72
C GLY A 42 -7.83 1.21 22.21
N PRO A 43 -8.84 0.41 22.61
CA PRO A 43 -8.97 -0.06 23.99
C PRO A 43 -7.73 -0.79 24.51
N SER A 44 -7.02 -1.52 23.64
CA SER A 44 -5.81 -2.26 24.00
C SER A 44 -4.64 -1.34 24.35
N GLU A 45 -4.41 -0.28 23.58
CA GLU A 45 -3.36 0.71 23.83
C GLU A 45 -3.64 1.50 25.12
N LEU A 46 -4.90 1.86 25.36
CA LEU A 46 -5.33 2.51 26.59
C LEU A 46 -5.13 1.61 27.83
N ALA A 47 -5.50 0.33 27.72
CA ALA A 47 -5.28 -0.64 28.78
C ALA A 47 -3.78 -0.88 29.07
N LEU A 48 -2.94 -0.84 28.03
CA LEU A 48 -1.48 -1.00 28.17
C LEU A 48 -0.88 0.11 29.03
N VAL A 49 -1.16 1.38 28.75
CA VAL A 49 -0.61 2.49 29.53
C VAL A 49 -1.16 2.54 30.96
N GLN A 50 -2.44 2.18 31.15
CA GLN A 50 -3.02 2.02 32.48
C GLN A 50 -2.31 0.92 33.29
N ALA A 51 -1.96 -0.20 32.66
CA ALA A 51 -1.20 -1.27 33.30
C ALA A 51 0.24 -0.85 33.68
N LEU A 52 0.79 0.17 33.02
CA LEU A 52 2.05 0.81 33.38
C LEU A 52 1.91 1.88 34.49
N GLY A 53 0.68 2.12 34.98
CA GLY A 53 0.39 3.16 35.97
C GLY A 53 0.39 4.58 35.39
N ILE A 54 0.22 4.71 34.07
CA ILE A 54 0.20 6.00 33.36
C ILE A 54 -1.23 6.33 32.95
N GLU A 55 -1.73 7.49 33.40
CA GLU A 55 -2.99 8.06 32.94
C GLU A 55 -2.76 8.86 31.65
N ASP A 56 -2.70 8.17 30.51
CA ASP A 56 -2.62 8.78 29.18
C ASP A 56 -3.90 8.47 28.38
N ALA A 57 -4.59 9.51 27.95
CA ALA A 57 -5.83 9.41 27.17
C ALA A 57 -5.58 9.33 25.65
N VAL A 58 -4.35 9.61 25.19
CA VAL A 58 -3.98 9.65 23.78
C VAL A 58 -2.64 8.95 23.52
N PRO A 59 -2.41 7.73 24.05
CA PRO A 59 -1.15 7.04 23.85
C PRO A 59 -0.99 6.64 22.38
N VAL A 60 0.24 6.72 21.89
CA VAL A 60 0.62 6.25 20.54
C VAL A 60 1.57 5.08 20.69
N THR A 61 1.15 3.90 20.26
CA THR A 61 2.01 2.73 20.14
C THR A 61 2.56 2.64 18.71
N HIS A 62 3.80 2.20 18.59
CA HIS A 62 4.45 2.03 17.31
C HIS A 62 5.50 0.93 17.39
N GLU A 63 5.90 0.40 16.23
CA GLU A 63 7.00 -0.57 16.18
C GLU A 63 8.36 0.06 16.53
N ASN A 64 9.36 -0.76 16.88
CA ASN A 64 10.70 -0.24 17.18
C ASN A 64 11.41 0.34 15.94
N PHE A 65 11.08 -0.15 14.74
CA PHE A 65 11.63 0.38 13.49
C PHE A 65 11.08 1.77 13.19
N ARG A 66 11.97 2.69 12.82
CA ARG A 66 11.61 4.02 12.32
C ARG A 66 12.65 4.49 11.32
N GLN A 67 12.19 5.07 10.22
CA GLN A 67 13.05 5.65 9.21
C GLN A 67 12.44 6.95 8.70
N TRP A 68 13.29 7.96 8.57
CA TRP A 68 12.94 9.21 7.93
C TRP A 68 14.07 9.62 6.99
N VAL A 69 13.72 9.77 5.73
CA VAL A 69 14.61 10.23 4.66
C VAL A 69 14.00 11.49 4.08
N ILE A 70 14.75 12.58 3.99
CA ILE A 70 14.21 13.88 3.59
C ILE A 70 15.20 14.69 2.75
N GLU A 71 14.66 15.41 1.77
CA GLU A 71 15.42 16.37 0.96
C GLU A 71 15.91 17.54 1.84
N ASP A 72 17.16 17.96 1.64
CA ASP A 72 17.69 19.15 2.33
C ASP A 72 17.25 20.45 1.67
N ALA A 73 15.94 20.70 1.64
CA ALA A 73 15.33 21.85 0.99
C ALA A 73 14.45 22.62 1.99
N PHE A 74 15.07 23.51 2.77
CA PHE A 74 14.41 24.29 3.82
C PHE A 74 14.67 25.79 3.66
N CYS A 75 13.61 26.57 3.42
CA CYS A 75 13.69 28.02 3.18
C CYS A 75 13.98 28.87 4.43
N ALA A 76 13.91 28.28 5.63
CA ALA A 76 14.11 28.98 6.91
C ALA A 76 14.92 28.14 7.93
N GLY A 77 15.88 27.34 7.43
CA GLY A 77 16.65 26.41 8.25
C GLY A 77 15.83 25.20 8.74
N ARG A 78 16.52 24.28 9.42
CA ARG A 78 15.93 23.07 10.03
C ARG A 78 16.75 22.61 11.23
N PRO A 79 16.19 21.77 12.13
CA PRO A 79 16.97 21.07 13.13
C PRO A 79 18.03 20.15 12.51
N ALA A 80 19.08 19.85 13.29
CA ALA A 80 20.14 18.90 12.94
C ALA A 80 19.67 17.44 13.12
N TRP A 81 18.59 17.05 12.43
CA TRP A 81 17.96 15.73 12.56
C TRP A 81 18.87 14.57 12.17
N GLU A 82 19.89 14.80 11.35
CA GLU A 82 20.92 13.82 11.03
C GLU A 82 21.64 13.30 12.28
N LYS A 83 21.72 14.10 13.35
CA LYS A 83 22.33 13.68 14.63
C LYS A 83 21.50 12.68 15.41
N VAL A 84 20.23 12.49 15.04
CA VAL A 84 19.29 11.56 15.69
C VAL A 84 18.76 10.50 14.71
N GLY A 85 19.47 10.28 13.60
CA GLY A 85 19.24 9.15 12.69
C GLY A 85 18.40 9.45 11.44
N VAL A 86 18.02 10.71 11.18
CA VAL A 86 17.34 11.07 9.92
C VAL A 86 18.35 11.11 8.77
N THR A 87 18.00 10.47 7.66
CA THR A 87 18.82 10.51 6.45
C THR A 87 18.50 11.76 5.64
N ILE A 88 19.49 12.62 5.47
CA ILE A 88 19.40 13.80 4.61
C ILE A 88 20.00 13.44 3.26
N THR A 89 19.23 13.54 2.18
CA THR A 89 19.67 13.13 0.83
C THR A 89 19.04 13.97 -0.26
N THR A 90 19.65 14.00 -1.44
CA THR A 90 19.07 14.60 -2.66
C THR A 90 18.26 13.60 -3.48
N ASP A 91 18.33 12.30 -3.16
CA ASP A 91 17.60 11.24 -3.85
C ASP A 91 16.59 10.56 -2.91
N VAL A 92 15.58 11.32 -2.46
CA VAL A 92 14.50 10.74 -1.65
C VAL A 92 13.63 9.80 -2.48
N HIS A 93 13.52 10.04 -3.78
CA HIS A 93 12.63 9.30 -4.66
C HIS A 93 12.98 7.80 -4.73
N ALA A 94 14.27 7.43 -4.70
CA ALA A 94 14.67 6.03 -4.64
C ALA A 94 14.19 5.34 -3.34
N TYR A 95 14.32 6.00 -2.19
CA TYR A 95 13.83 5.47 -0.90
C TYR A 95 12.29 5.40 -0.85
N GLU A 96 11.62 6.45 -1.33
CA GLU A 96 10.16 6.49 -1.44
C GLU A 96 9.65 5.35 -2.34
N THR A 97 10.27 5.15 -3.50
CA THR A 97 9.93 4.07 -4.44
C THR A 97 10.12 2.71 -3.79
N MET A 98 11.26 2.46 -3.13
CA MET A 98 11.51 1.20 -2.42
C MET A 98 10.44 0.93 -1.35
N LYS A 99 10.15 1.92 -0.51
CA LYS A 99 9.16 1.80 0.57
C LYS A 99 7.75 1.63 0.02
N ILE A 100 7.34 2.42 -0.96
CA ILE A 100 6.00 2.35 -1.55
C ILE A 100 5.77 0.99 -2.21
N ARG A 101 6.71 0.52 -3.04
CA ARG A 101 6.51 -0.71 -3.81
C ARG A 101 6.63 -1.97 -2.97
N ILE A 102 7.47 -1.96 -1.94
CA ILE A 102 7.73 -3.16 -1.12
C ILE A 102 6.89 -3.17 0.16
N LEU A 103 6.92 -2.11 0.97
CA LEU A 103 6.15 -2.05 2.21
C LEU A 103 4.68 -1.76 1.92
N ASN A 104 4.37 -0.65 1.28
CA ASN A 104 2.96 -0.28 1.07
C ASN A 104 2.27 -1.21 0.07
N GLY A 105 2.97 -1.61 -1.00
CA GLY A 105 2.51 -2.66 -1.92
C GLY A 105 2.34 -3.99 -1.21
N GLY A 106 3.34 -4.43 -0.43
CA GLY A 106 3.27 -5.66 0.36
C GLY A 106 2.10 -5.70 1.34
N HIS A 107 1.76 -4.56 1.95
CA HIS A 107 0.56 -4.41 2.77
C HIS A 107 -0.73 -4.74 2.00
N GLN A 108 -0.88 -4.25 0.76
CA GLN A 108 -2.05 -4.58 -0.06
C GLN A 108 -2.03 -6.05 -0.50
N VAL A 109 -0.84 -6.61 -0.80
CA VAL A 109 -0.68 -8.04 -1.15
C VAL A 109 -1.22 -8.97 -0.05
N ILE A 110 -1.06 -8.61 1.23
CA ILE A 110 -1.52 -9.45 2.36
C ILE A 110 -2.90 -9.06 2.90
N ALA A 111 -3.28 -7.78 2.84
CA ALA A 111 -4.49 -7.31 3.50
C ALA A 111 -5.76 -7.79 2.80
N ASN A 112 -5.81 -7.76 1.46
CA ASN A 112 -7.01 -8.25 0.75
C ASN A 112 -7.26 -9.76 0.96
N PRO A 113 -6.27 -10.68 0.79
CA PRO A 113 -6.51 -12.08 1.11
C PRO A 113 -6.71 -12.32 2.61
N GLY A 114 -6.08 -11.53 3.48
CA GLY A 114 -6.34 -11.57 4.92
C GLY A 114 -7.79 -11.29 5.25
N GLU A 115 -8.38 -10.23 4.66
CA GLU A 115 -9.77 -9.86 4.89
C GLU A 115 -10.72 -10.93 4.33
N LEU A 116 -10.43 -11.45 3.13
CA LEU A 116 -11.22 -12.52 2.52
C LEU A 116 -11.21 -13.82 3.32
N LEU A 117 -10.08 -14.14 3.96
CA LEU A 117 -9.88 -15.37 4.75
C LEU A 117 -10.14 -15.16 6.25
N SER A 118 -10.75 -14.05 6.64
CA SER A 118 -11.11 -13.74 8.04
C SER A 118 -9.90 -13.73 8.99
N VAL A 119 -8.74 -13.29 8.51
CA VAL A 119 -7.53 -13.13 9.31
C VAL A 119 -7.46 -11.70 9.83
N GLU A 120 -7.60 -11.54 11.14
CA GLU A 120 -7.83 -10.23 11.78
C GLU A 120 -6.64 -9.25 11.71
N THR A 121 -5.41 -9.77 11.83
CA THR A 121 -4.20 -8.94 11.94
C THR A 121 -3.17 -9.24 10.87
N ILE A 122 -2.30 -8.28 10.60
CA ILE A 122 -1.15 -8.44 9.70
C ILE A 122 -0.20 -9.53 10.21
N SER A 123 0.09 -9.57 11.50
CA SER A 123 0.89 -10.65 12.09
C SER A 123 0.18 -12.01 12.04
N GLY A 124 -1.15 -12.03 12.05
CA GLY A 124 -1.97 -13.21 11.74
C GLY A 124 -1.82 -13.66 10.29
N CYS A 125 -1.85 -12.72 9.34
CA CYS A 125 -1.60 -12.99 7.92
C CYS A 125 -0.21 -13.60 7.73
N MET A 126 0.79 -13.11 8.47
CA MET A 126 2.14 -13.65 8.45
C MET A 126 2.29 -15.07 9.04
N LYS A 127 1.27 -15.58 9.74
CA LYS A 127 1.20 -16.98 10.22
C LYS A 127 0.32 -17.87 9.35
N HIS A 128 -0.44 -17.30 8.42
CA HIS A 128 -1.33 -18.06 7.56
C HIS A 128 -0.52 -18.98 6.63
N PRO A 129 -0.96 -20.21 6.32
CA PRO A 129 -0.17 -21.16 5.51
C PRO A 129 0.15 -20.70 4.08
N LEU A 130 -0.56 -19.70 3.54
CA LEU A 130 -0.44 -19.26 2.15
C LEU A 130 0.02 -17.81 1.96
N ILE A 131 -0.34 -16.90 2.87
CA ILE A 131 -0.18 -15.44 2.66
C ILE A 131 1.30 -15.00 2.69
N PRO A 132 2.17 -15.49 3.60
CA PRO A 132 3.60 -15.12 3.60
C PRO A 132 4.30 -15.54 2.31
N ALA A 133 3.97 -16.73 1.79
CA ALA A 133 4.50 -17.22 0.53
C ALA A 133 4.02 -16.37 -0.66
N LEU A 134 2.75 -15.96 -0.66
CA LEU A 134 2.21 -15.03 -1.66
C LEU A 134 2.97 -13.70 -1.62
N LEU A 135 3.07 -13.09 -0.44
CA LEU A 135 3.81 -11.84 -0.22
C LEU A 135 5.22 -11.93 -0.79
N ARG A 136 5.98 -12.94 -0.35
CA ARG A 136 7.36 -13.13 -0.77
C ARG A 136 7.49 -13.28 -2.28
N LYS A 137 6.67 -14.13 -2.89
CA LYS A 137 6.71 -14.38 -4.34
C LYS A 137 6.34 -13.14 -5.15
N VAL A 138 5.29 -12.42 -4.76
CA VAL A 138 4.91 -11.16 -5.44
C VAL A 138 6.00 -10.11 -5.30
N LEU A 139 6.53 -9.87 -4.10
CA LEU A 139 7.54 -8.85 -3.88
C LEU A 139 8.84 -9.17 -4.63
N LEU A 140 9.38 -10.38 -4.48
CA LEU A 140 10.65 -10.75 -5.10
C LEU A 140 10.55 -10.84 -6.63
N GLU A 141 9.45 -11.35 -7.18
CA GLU A 141 9.36 -11.53 -8.63
C GLU A 141 8.73 -10.34 -9.37
N LYS A 142 8.01 -9.45 -8.69
CA LYS A 142 7.22 -8.38 -9.33
C LYS A 142 7.60 -6.98 -8.87
N ALA A 143 8.01 -6.78 -7.61
CA ALA A 143 8.42 -5.45 -7.14
C ALA A 143 9.93 -5.24 -7.25
N VAL A 144 10.73 -6.16 -6.69
CA VAL A 144 12.19 -6.06 -6.63
C VAL A 144 12.86 -5.76 -7.97
N PRO A 145 12.48 -6.38 -9.12
CA PRO A 145 13.12 -6.10 -10.41
C PRO A 145 12.99 -4.64 -10.88
N HIS A 146 12.02 -3.89 -10.33
CA HIS A 146 11.68 -2.52 -10.72
C HIS A 146 11.97 -1.51 -9.59
N VAL A 147 12.80 -1.89 -8.61
CA VAL A 147 13.20 -1.04 -7.48
C VAL A 147 14.72 -0.95 -7.44
N HIS A 148 15.24 0.27 -7.43
CA HIS A 148 16.67 0.49 -7.30
C HIS A 148 17.12 0.32 -5.84
N PRO A 149 18.35 -0.19 -5.60
CA PRO A 149 18.93 -0.19 -4.27
C PRO A 149 19.19 1.24 -3.79
N VAL A 150 19.13 1.43 -2.48
CA VAL A 150 19.54 2.67 -1.80
C VAL A 150 20.78 2.37 -0.94
N PRO A 151 21.54 3.39 -0.49
CA PRO A 151 22.67 3.18 0.42
C PRO A 151 22.35 2.19 1.54
N ASP A 152 23.22 1.19 1.69
CA ASP A 152 23.16 0.13 2.70
C ASP A 152 21.90 -0.76 2.67
N MET A 153 21.05 -0.68 1.65
CA MET A 153 19.83 -1.49 1.53
C MET A 153 19.52 -1.89 0.09
N THR A 154 19.62 -3.21 -0.16
CA THR A 154 19.11 -3.82 -1.40
C THR A 154 17.61 -4.07 -1.30
N PRO A 155 16.85 -4.05 -2.41
CA PRO A 155 15.42 -4.37 -2.40
C PRO A 155 15.11 -5.73 -1.75
N GLU A 156 15.92 -6.76 -1.96
CA GLU A 156 15.73 -8.11 -1.41
C GLU A 156 15.88 -8.14 0.12
N ASN A 157 16.92 -7.50 0.65
CA ASN A 157 17.09 -7.31 2.10
C ASN A 157 15.94 -6.50 2.69
N TYR A 158 15.43 -5.50 1.96
CA TYR A 158 14.28 -4.74 2.40
C TYR A 158 13.00 -5.60 2.45
N VAL A 159 12.78 -6.51 1.49
CA VAL A 159 11.70 -7.51 1.57
C VAL A 159 11.81 -8.34 2.85
N ALA A 160 12.99 -8.85 3.19
CA ALA A 160 13.20 -9.63 4.40
C ALA A 160 12.93 -8.81 5.68
N LEU A 161 13.34 -7.53 5.69
CA LEU A 161 13.03 -6.60 6.77
C LEU A 161 11.51 -6.40 6.93
N ILE A 162 10.80 -6.20 5.81
CA ILE A 162 9.35 -5.99 5.82
C ILE A 162 8.60 -7.24 6.29
N GLU A 163 9.00 -8.45 5.86
CA GLU A 163 8.42 -9.70 6.37
C GLU A 163 8.56 -9.81 7.89
N GLY A 164 9.74 -9.47 8.43
CA GLY A 164 9.99 -9.46 9.88
C GLY A 164 9.10 -8.45 10.62
N ARG A 165 8.93 -7.25 10.04
CA ARG A 165 8.08 -6.19 10.62
C ARG A 165 6.61 -6.57 10.60
N PHE A 166 6.11 -7.13 9.50
CA PHE A 166 4.73 -7.61 9.41
C PHE A 166 4.46 -8.78 10.36
N ALA A 167 5.46 -9.61 10.67
CA ALA A 167 5.34 -10.71 11.61
C ALA A 167 5.34 -10.27 13.09
N ASN A 168 5.60 -8.98 13.38
CA ASN A 168 5.65 -8.47 14.74
C ASN A 168 4.29 -8.59 15.44
N ARG A 169 4.24 -9.39 16.50
CA ARG A 169 3.00 -9.68 17.25
C ARG A 169 2.65 -8.62 18.28
N ASP A 170 3.62 -7.81 18.67
CA ASP A 170 3.44 -6.75 19.67
C ASP A 170 2.75 -5.53 19.06
N ILE A 171 2.64 -5.51 17.73
CA ILE A 171 1.94 -4.49 16.96
C ILE A 171 0.61 -5.07 16.48
N LEU A 172 -0.48 -4.57 17.07
CA LEU A 172 -1.85 -4.95 16.73
C LEU A 172 -2.34 -4.24 15.47
N ASP A 173 -1.60 -4.42 14.38
CA ASP A 173 -1.98 -3.86 13.08
C ASP A 173 -3.07 -4.73 12.44
N THR A 174 -4.28 -4.17 12.29
CA THR A 174 -5.43 -4.93 11.79
C THR A 174 -5.43 -4.97 10.26
N THR A 175 -5.80 -6.13 9.72
CA THR A 175 -6.00 -6.34 8.28
C THR A 175 -6.96 -5.31 7.70
N ARG A 176 -8.03 -5.01 8.43
CA ARG A 176 -9.03 -3.99 8.07
C ARG A 176 -8.41 -2.59 7.94
N ARG A 177 -7.56 -2.14 8.88
CA ARG A 177 -6.88 -0.83 8.77
C ARG A 177 -5.97 -0.76 7.56
N VAL A 178 -5.30 -1.87 7.22
CA VAL A 178 -4.38 -1.93 6.07
C VAL A 178 -5.14 -2.04 4.74
N ALA A 179 -6.31 -2.66 4.72
CA ALA A 179 -7.21 -2.71 3.57
C ALA A 179 -8.03 -1.43 3.35
N PHE A 180 -8.01 -0.47 4.30
CA PHE A 180 -8.75 0.78 4.20
C PHE A 180 -8.27 1.62 3.02
N ASP A 181 -9.21 2.31 2.33
CA ASP A 181 -8.91 3.24 1.22
C ASP A 181 -8.15 2.54 0.08
N GLY A 182 -8.59 1.32 -0.25
CA GLY A 182 -8.01 0.50 -1.30
C GLY A 182 -8.00 1.20 -2.66
N SER A 183 -9.01 2.00 -2.98
CA SER A 183 -9.08 2.79 -4.23
C SER A 183 -7.85 3.68 -4.43
N SER A 184 -7.44 4.40 -3.38
CA SER A 184 -6.24 5.25 -3.41
C SER A 184 -4.95 4.41 -3.30
N ARG A 185 -4.96 3.37 -2.45
CA ARG A 185 -3.76 2.57 -2.14
C ARG A 185 -3.34 1.66 -3.28
N HIS A 186 -4.26 0.99 -3.96
CA HIS A 186 -3.92 0.17 -5.12
C HIS A 186 -3.38 1.03 -6.26
N ALA A 187 -4.04 2.17 -6.53
CA ALA A 187 -3.59 3.15 -7.51
C ALA A 187 -2.18 3.69 -7.23
N GLY A 188 -1.87 3.98 -5.96
CA GLY A 188 -0.57 4.52 -5.56
C GLY A 188 0.53 3.48 -5.36
N PHE A 189 0.20 2.25 -4.96
CA PHE A 189 1.18 1.28 -4.45
C PHE A 189 1.38 0.07 -5.37
N ILE A 190 0.33 -0.39 -6.05
CA ILE A 190 0.39 -1.57 -6.93
C ILE A 190 0.55 -1.17 -8.39
N LEU A 191 -0.30 -0.26 -8.87
CA LEU A 191 -0.35 0.08 -10.30
C LEU A 191 0.96 0.65 -10.87
N PRO A 192 1.78 1.43 -10.14
CA PRO A 192 3.08 1.87 -10.66
C PRO A 192 4.02 0.69 -10.97
N THR A 193 4.03 -0.33 -10.10
CA THR A 193 4.81 -1.56 -10.32
C THR A 193 4.28 -2.34 -11.52
N LEU A 194 2.95 -2.41 -11.68
CA LEU A 194 2.32 -3.06 -12.83
C LEU A 194 2.67 -2.37 -14.15
N ARG A 195 2.68 -1.04 -14.18
CA ARG A 195 3.04 -0.23 -15.35
C ARG A 195 4.49 -0.48 -15.76
N ASP A 196 5.41 -0.45 -14.82
CA ASP A 196 6.82 -0.73 -15.10
C ASP A 196 7.02 -2.17 -15.58
N ALA A 197 6.31 -3.13 -14.98
CA ALA A 197 6.36 -4.51 -15.39
C ALA A 197 5.84 -4.73 -16.83
N LEU A 198 4.74 -4.06 -17.20
CA LEU A 198 4.19 -4.07 -18.55
C LEU A 198 5.17 -3.45 -19.55
N ALA A 199 5.70 -2.26 -19.25
CA ALA A 199 6.65 -1.53 -20.10
C ALA A 199 7.96 -2.31 -20.32
N ALA A 200 8.44 -3.01 -19.28
CA ALA A 200 9.62 -3.87 -19.35
C ALA A 200 9.36 -5.25 -19.96
N GLY A 201 8.12 -5.59 -20.32
CA GLY A 201 7.77 -6.91 -20.84
C GLY A 201 7.88 -8.06 -19.82
N THR A 202 7.97 -7.75 -18.53
CA THR A 202 8.13 -8.74 -17.46
C THR A 202 6.77 -9.37 -17.04
N PRO A 203 6.76 -10.54 -16.38
CA PRO A 203 5.52 -11.19 -15.94
C PRO A 203 4.74 -10.36 -14.92
N ILE A 204 3.40 -10.32 -15.05
CA ILE A 204 2.53 -9.47 -14.21
C ILE A 204 1.57 -10.27 -13.32
N GLU A 205 1.66 -11.61 -13.34
CA GLU A 205 0.54 -12.45 -12.90
C GLU A 205 0.23 -12.29 -11.42
N GLY A 206 1.26 -12.04 -10.60
CA GLY A 206 1.10 -11.77 -9.18
C GLY A 206 0.42 -10.43 -8.91
N LEU A 207 0.72 -9.39 -9.69
CA LEU A 207 0.08 -8.08 -9.57
C LEU A 207 -1.38 -8.16 -10.03
N ALA A 208 -1.65 -8.88 -11.12
CA ALA A 208 -3.02 -9.14 -11.58
C ALA A 208 -3.84 -9.95 -10.57
N LEU A 209 -3.22 -10.91 -9.87
CA LEU A 209 -3.87 -11.64 -8.78
C LEU A 209 -4.21 -10.71 -7.61
N VAL A 210 -3.32 -9.80 -7.23
CA VAL A 210 -3.55 -8.83 -6.14
C VAL A 210 -4.75 -7.93 -6.46
N GLU A 211 -4.82 -7.39 -7.68
CA GLU A 211 -5.97 -6.59 -8.11
C GLU A 211 -7.27 -7.41 -8.16
N ALA A 212 -7.20 -8.69 -8.56
CA ALA A 212 -8.35 -9.59 -8.53
C ALA A 212 -8.83 -9.94 -7.12
N LEU A 213 -7.91 -10.09 -6.16
CA LEU A 213 -8.24 -10.27 -4.73
C LEU A 213 -8.91 -9.03 -4.16
N TRP A 214 -8.44 -7.84 -4.52
CA TRP A 214 -9.08 -6.59 -4.11
C TRP A 214 -10.48 -6.44 -4.70
N ALA A 215 -10.65 -6.69 -6.01
CA ALA A 215 -11.96 -6.74 -6.66
C ALA A 215 -12.90 -7.73 -5.95
N ARG A 216 -12.39 -8.92 -5.57
CA ARG A 216 -13.18 -9.93 -4.85
C ARG A 216 -13.57 -9.45 -3.46
N MET A 217 -12.68 -8.80 -2.73
CA MET A 217 -12.96 -8.21 -1.42
C MET A 217 -14.09 -7.17 -1.52
N CYS A 218 -14.09 -6.36 -2.58
CA CYS A 218 -15.11 -5.35 -2.85
C CYS A 218 -16.49 -5.93 -3.18
N THR A 219 -16.66 -7.24 -3.43
CA THR A 219 -18.01 -7.82 -3.50
C THR A 219 -18.70 -7.94 -2.13
N GLY A 220 -17.99 -7.62 -1.03
CA GLY A 220 -18.60 -7.37 0.27
C GLY A 220 -18.79 -8.59 1.18
N THR A 221 -18.25 -9.76 0.83
CA THR A 221 -18.34 -10.97 1.65
C THR A 221 -17.01 -11.71 1.73
N ARG A 222 -16.72 -12.28 2.90
CA ARG A 222 -15.57 -13.16 3.15
C ARG A 222 -15.87 -14.59 2.66
N GLU A 223 -14.84 -15.44 2.67
CA GLU A 223 -14.96 -16.85 2.28
C GLU A 223 -15.79 -17.68 3.29
N ASP A 224 -15.89 -17.23 4.54
CA ASP A 224 -16.76 -17.84 5.56
C ASP A 224 -18.24 -17.39 5.48
N GLY A 225 -18.56 -16.54 4.50
CA GLY A 225 -19.91 -15.99 4.29
C GLY A 225 -20.24 -14.76 5.14
N SER A 226 -19.35 -14.32 6.04
CA SER A 226 -19.55 -13.08 6.78
C SER A 226 -19.41 -11.84 5.88
N ASN A 227 -20.06 -10.74 6.28
CA ASN A 227 -20.01 -9.50 5.53
C ASN A 227 -18.70 -8.74 5.78
N ILE A 228 -18.20 -8.09 4.73
CA ILE A 228 -17.12 -7.11 4.80
C ILE A 228 -17.77 -5.73 4.89
N GLU A 229 -17.59 -5.09 6.04
CA GLU A 229 -18.10 -3.74 6.27
C GLU A 229 -17.36 -2.69 5.44
N ALA A 230 -18.02 -1.54 5.23
CA ALA A 230 -17.49 -0.38 4.54
C ALA A 230 -16.10 0.04 5.03
N ASN A 231 -15.16 0.22 4.11
CA ASN A 231 -13.76 0.53 4.46
C ASN A 231 -13.05 1.38 3.40
N ASP A 232 -13.81 2.04 2.51
CA ASP A 232 -13.29 2.87 1.43
C ASP A 232 -14.23 4.08 1.21
N PRO A 233 -13.70 5.29 0.97
CA PRO A 233 -14.54 6.46 0.66
C PRO A 233 -15.46 6.28 -0.55
N PHE A 234 -15.07 5.46 -1.52
CA PHE A 234 -15.81 5.18 -2.76
C PHE A 234 -16.51 3.81 -2.75
N ARG A 235 -16.77 3.27 -1.55
CA ARG A 235 -17.28 1.90 -1.38
C ARG A 235 -18.45 1.56 -2.29
N ASP A 236 -19.49 2.39 -2.32
CA ASP A 236 -20.74 2.00 -2.96
C ASP A 236 -20.54 1.81 -4.47
N ASP A 237 -19.72 2.65 -5.10
CA ASP A 237 -19.28 2.49 -6.48
C ASP A 237 -18.42 1.23 -6.65
N LEU A 238 -17.45 0.99 -5.76
CA LEU A 238 -16.60 -0.20 -5.81
C LEU A 238 -17.43 -1.49 -5.69
N VAL A 239 -18.42 -1.54 -4.79
CA VAL A 239 -19.29 -2.72 -4.61
C VAL A 239 -20.15 -2.94 -5.85
N ALA A 240 -20.71 -1.88 -6.42
CA ALA A 240 -21.51 -1.96 -7.63
C ALA A 240 -20.68 -2.52 -8.81
N VAL A 241 -19.49 -1.96 -9.04
CA VAL A 241 -18.60 -2.38 -10.14
C VAL A 241 -18.04 -3.79 -9.88
N ALA A 242 -17.66 -4.13 -8.65
CA ALA A 242 -17.20 -5.48 -8.30
C ALA A 242 -18.31 -6.53 -8.53
N THR A 243 -19.57 -6.17 -8.27
CA THR A 243 -20.72 -7.04 -8.54
C THR A 243 -20.93 -7.25 -10.03
N GLU A 244 -20.85 -6.18 -10.83
CA GLU A 244 -20.88 -6.26 -12.30
C GLU A 244 -19.73 -7.12 -12.84
N ALA A 245 -18.53 -6.92 -12.29
CA ALA A 245 -17.31 -7.61 -12.70
C ALA A 245 -17.44 -9.15 -12.59
N ARG A 246 -18.34 -9.67 -11.75
CA ARG A 246 -18.62 -11.12 -11.66
C ARG A 246 -19.07 -11.72 -13.00
N GLN A 247 -19.76 -10.94 -13.82
CA GLN A 247 -20.21 -11.32 -15.16
C GLN A 247 -19.31 -10.73 -16.25
N ARG A 248 -18.78 -9.52 -16.02
CA ARG A 248 -17.95 -8.80 -16.97
C ARG A 248 -16.69 -8.27 -16.30
N PRO A 249 -15.64 -9.09 -16.08
CA PRO A 249 -14.45 -8.71 -15.29
C PRO A 249 -13.80 -7.39 -15.74
N GLN A 250 -13.86 -7.08 -17.03
CA GLN A 250 -13.38 -5.82 -17.61
C GLN A 250 -14.01 -4.57 -16.95
N ALA A 251 -15.24 -4.63 -16.45
CA ALA A 251 -15.92 -3.52 -15.78
C ALA A 251 -15.09 -2.93 -14.63
N TRP A 252 -14.39 -3.80 -13.89
CA TRP A 252 -13.50 -3.38 -12.80
C TRP A 252 -12.35 -2.51 -13.31
N LEU A 253 -11.72 -2.91 -14.41
CA LEU A 253 -10.57 -2.22 -14.99
C LEU A 253 -10.96 -0.91 -15.68
N GLU A 254 -12.24 -0.74 -16.06
CA GLU A 254 -12.77 0.47 -16.69
C GLU A 254 -12.95 1.66 -15.74
N MET A 255 -12.72 1.47 -14.42
CA MET A 255 -12.69 2.57 -13.45
C MET A 255 -11.51 3.51 -13.71
N ALA A 256 -11.70 4.48 -14.61
CA ALA A 256 -10.65 5.35 -15.13
C ALA A 256 -9.90 6.16 -14.06
N HIS A 257 -10.56 6.49 -12.95
CA HIS A 257 -9.94 7.21 -11.84
C HIS A 257 -8.92 6.36 -11.05
N ILE A 258 -8.97 5.03 -11.21
CA ILE A 258 -8.06 4.08 -10.56
C ILE A 258 -7.07 3.54 -11.59
N TYR A 259 -7.57 2.93 -12.66
CA TYR A 259 -6.75 2.20 -13.63
C TYR A 259 -6.26 3.06 -14.81
N GLY A 260 -6.95 4.17 -15.11
CA GLY A 260 -6.64 5.01 -16.26
C GLY A 260 -6.64 4.22 -17.58
N ASP A 261 -5.51 4.24 -18.28
CA ASP A 261 -5.29 3.53 -19.54
C ASP A 261 -5.00 2.02 -19.40
N LEU A 262 -4.75 1.50 -18.19
CA LEU A 262 -4.50 0.07 -17.96
C LEU A 262 -5.68 -0.81 -18.37
N ALA A 263 -6.89 -0.25 -18.44
CA ALA A 263 -8.06 -0.93 -18.98
C ALA A 263 -7.85 -1.46 -20.41
N ARG A 264 -6.94 -0.82 -21.18
CA ARG A 264 -6.65 -1.17 -22.58
C ARG A 264 -5.47 -2.15 -22.71
N GLU A 265 -4.78 -2.46 -21.62
CA GLU A 265 -3.64 -3.36 -21.62
C GLU A 265 -4.10 -4.82 -21.63
N ASN A 266 -4.19 -5.42 -22.83
CA ASN A 266 -4.74 -6.76 -23.02
C ASN A 266 -4.03 -7.84 -22.16
N ARG A 267 -2.72 -7.72 -21.96
CA ARG A 267 -1.96 -8.64 -21.09
C ARG A 267 -2.49 -8.62 -19.66
N PHE A 268 -2.78 -7.42 -19.14
CA PHE A 268 -3.30 -7.24 -17.80
C PHE A 268 -4.77 -7.66 -17.69
N ALA A 269 -5.61 -7.25 -18.65
CA ALA A 269 -7.02 -7.62 -18.67
C ALA A 269 -7.23 -9.15 -18.65
N VAL A 270 -6.52 -9.88 -19.52
CA VAL A 270 -6.59 -11.34 -19.59
C VAL A 270 -6.09 -12.00 -18.29
N ALA A 271 -4.99 -11.51 -17.72
CA ALA A 271 -4.45 -12.03 -16.46
C ALA A 271 -5.42 -11.77 -15.28
N PHE A 272 -5.98 -10.57 -15.19
CA PHE A 272 -6.96 -10.19 -14.18
C PHE A 272 -8.21 -11.06 -14.28
N GLU A 273 -8.81 -11.17 -15.48
CA GLU A 273 -10.02 -11.97 -15.70
C GLU A 273 -9.82 -13.42 -15.28
N ARG A 274 -8.67 -14.02 -15.65
CA ARG A 274 -8.32 -15.39 -15.28
C ARG A 274 -8.27 -15.57 -13.76
N TRP A 275 -7.61 -14.66 -13.04
CA TRP A 275 -7.52 -14.74 -11.58
C TRP A 275 -8.85 -14.47 -10.90
N PHE A 276 -9.57 -13.44 -11.34
CA PHE A 276 -10.87 -13.08 -10.77
C PHE A 276 -11.90 -14.20 -10.96
N THR A 277 -11.89 -14.84 -12.13
CA THR A 277 -12.70 -16.03 -12.42
C THR A 277 -12.32 -17.21 -11.52
N LEU A 278 -11.01 -17.49 -11.37
CA LEU A 278 -10.55 -18.57 -10.50
C LEU A 278 -10.93 -18.34 -9.03
N ILE A 279 -10.80 -17.11 -8.53
CA ILE A 279 -11.21 -16.76 -7.17
C ILE A 279 -12.72 -16.91 -7.00
N ARG A 280 -13.52 -16.47 -7.99
CA ARG A 280 -14.97 -16.63 -7.97
C ARG A 280 -15.40 -18.10 -7.93
N ASP A 281 -14.75 -18.95 -8.72
CA ASP A 281 -15.19 -20.33 -8.95
C ASP A 281 -14.59 -21.33 -7.94
N GLN A 282 -13.39 -21.06 -7.42
CA GLN A 282 -12.63 -21.99 -6.56
C GLN A 282 -12.16 -21.38 -5.23
N GLY A 283 -12.38 -20.09 -5.03
CA GLY A 283 -12.03 -19.38 -3.80
C GLY A 283 -10.58 -18.87 -3.75
N THR A 284 -10.35 -17.95 -2.81
CA THR A 284 -9.09 -17.23 -2.59
C THR A 284 -7.92 -18.18 -2.35
N ALA A 285 -8.10 -19.19 -1.49
CA ALA A 285 -7.02 -20.13 -1.16
C ALA A 285 -6.56 -20.97 -2.38
N ALA A 286 -7.49 -21.35 -3.26
CA ALA A 286 -7.17 -22.10 -4.47
C ALA A 286 -6.38 -21.23 -5.47
N ALA A 287 -6.78 -19.97 -5.65
CA ALA A 287 -6.08 -19.02 -6.50
C ALA A 287 -4.64 -18.76 -6.02
N ILE A 288 -4.45 -18.56 -4.70
CA ILE A 288 -3.12 -18.37 -4.13
C ILE A 288 -2.25 -19.61 -4.33
N LYS A 289 -2.77 -20.82 -4.02
CA LYS A 289 -2.02 -22.08 -4.26
C LYS A 289 -1.63 -22.21 -5.74
N ARG A 290 -2.56 -21.92 -6.65
CA ARG A 290 -2.30 -22.01 -8.10
C ARG A 290 -1.18 -21.06 -8.54
N TYR A 291 -1.15 -19.85 -8.00
CA TYR A 291 -0.08 -18.89 -8.26
C TYR A 291 1.26 -19.35 -7.68
N LEU A 292 1.26 -19.90 -6.46
CA LEU A 292 2.48 -20.39 -5.81
C LEU A 292 3.13 -21.57 -6.53
N HIS A 293 2.35 -22.38 -7.25
CA HIS A 293 2.83 -23.51 -8.05
C HIS A 293 3.15 -23.18 -9.51
N ALA A 294 2.94 -21.92 -9.94
CA ALA A 294 3.29 -21.44 -11.28
C ALA A 294 4.69 -20.81 -11.29
#